data_AF-A0A836KQ33-F1
#
_entry.id   AF-A0A836KQ33-F1
#
_cell.length_a   1.000
_cell.length_b   1.000
_cell.length_c   1.000
_cell.angle_alpha   90.00
_cell.angle_beta   90.00
_cell.angle_gamma   90.00
#
_symmetry.space_group_name_H-M   'P 1'
#
loop_
_entity.id
_entity.type
_entity.pdbx_description
1 polymer ?
#
loop_
_entity_poly.entity_id
_entity_poly.type
_entity_poly.pdbx_seq_one_letter_code
_entity_poly.pdbx_strand_id
1 'polypeptide(L)'
;MDSMKSKSAMLMTKGIMDLRSDPPRLICSILRYRHPDTMKEVTLYPIPNIAAPSYFQRVLDGEELQRSFDKILCEDGRLPFQAGSAIAARQQMLRRLLPFFSIRPVVSNGEKFDGIVVRDALESRMAYQMVLDGYDPPVDPRARRAVERIDTYPANTRVVVPWGVYHMPYFRYRLEKEGYRALPSEEVIVFGLHHLMFFFFVSGVLVFAATFAVSRIVFG
;
A
#
# COMPACT_ATOMS: atom_id res chain seq x y z
N MET A 1 -13.22 -23.50 14.31
CA MET A 1 -12.18 -22.46 14.52
C MET A 1 -11.41 -22.20 13.22
N ASP A 2 -12.08 -22.31 12.05
CA ASP A 2 -11.45 -22.33 10.72
C ASP A 2 -11.62 -21.02 9.90
N SER A 3 -12.39 -20.04 10.39
CA SER A 3 -12.71 -18.83 9.58
C SER A 3 -11.63 -17.75 9.58
N MET A 4 -10.59 -17.84 10.43
CA MET A 4 -9.49 -16.87 10.43
C MET A 4 -8.46 -17.14 9.33
N LYS A 5 -8.28 -18.40 8.88
CA LYS A 5 -7.37 -18.73 7.78
C LYS A 5 -7.94 -18.37 6.40
N SER A 6 -9.26 -18.38 6.22
CA SER A 6 -9.90 -18.00 4.94
C SER A 6 -9.87 -16.49 4.68
N LYS A 7 -9.96 -15.66 5.73
CA LYS A 7 -10.06 -14.20 5.62
C LYS A 7 -8.81 -13.54 5.03
N SER A 8 -7.61 -13.87 5.51
CA SER A 8 -6.37 -13.34 4.92
C SER A 8 -6.12 -13.86 3.51
N ALA A 9 -6.58 -15.08 3.19
CA ALA A 9 -6.50 -15.64 1.83
C ALA A 9 -7.39 -14.88 0.83
N MET A 10 -8.51 -14.29 1.26
CA MET A 10 -9.41 -13.55 0.36
C MET A 10 -8.82 -12.24 -0.16
N LEU A 11 -7.93 -11.59 0.59
CA LEU A 11 -7.14 -10.46 0.06
C LEU A 11 -6.11 -10.92 -0.98
N MET A 12 -5.65 -12.17 -0.88
CA MET A 12 -4.73 -12.82 -1.79
C MET A 12 -5.42 -13.45 -3.03
N THR A 13 -6.74 -13.25 -3.23
CA THR A 13 -7.46 -13.89 -4.35
C THR A 13 -8.25 -12.94 -5.25
N LYS A 14 -8.38 -11.65 -4.92
CA LYS A 14 -9.04 -10.66 -5.83
C LYS A 14 -8.10 -10.08 -6.91
N GLY A 15 -7.08 -10.83 -7.30
CA GLY A 15 -6.11 -10.42 -8.33
C GLY A 15 -5.24 -9.21 -7.97
N ILE A 16 -5.17 -8.85 -6.69
CA ILE A 16 -4.35 -7.73 -6.19
C ILE A 16 -3.04 -8.24 -5.60
N MET A 17 -3.10 -9.31 -4.81
CA MET A 17 -1.96 -10.03 -4.26
C MET A 17 -2.08 -11.50 -4.59
N ASP A 18 -0.96 -12.19 -4.79
CA ASP A 18 -0.89 -13.63 -5.07
C ASP A 18 0.29 -14.25 -4.33
N LEU A 19 0.11 -15.43 -3.76
CA LEU A 19 1.17 -16.22 -3.13
C LEU A 19 1.53 -17.39 -4.05
N ARG A 20 2.71 -17.32 -4.67
CA ARG A 20 3.25 -18.41 -5.48
C ARG A 20 4.14 -19.30 -4.64
N SER A 21 4.03 -20.61 -4.83
CA SER A 21 4.71 -21.61 -4.00
C SER A 21 6.07 -22.05 -4.54
N ASP A 22 6.40 -21.80 -5.81
CA ASP A 22 7.63 -22.31 -6.44
C ASP A 22 8.38 -21.26 -7.29
N PRO A 23 9.46 -20.65 -6.77
CA PRO A 23 9.79 -20.55 -5.34
C PRO A 23 8.76 -19.70 -4.56
N PRO A 24 8.65 -19.87 -3.22
CA PRO A 24 7.73 -19.09 -2.38
C PRO A 24 7.92 -17.58 -2.52
N ARG A 25 6.90 -16.89 -3.03
CA ARG A 25 6.91 -15.43 -3.22
C ARG A 25 5.52 -14.83 -3.17
N LEU A 26 5.44 -13.65 -2.57
CA LEU A 26 4.27 -12.79 -2.56
C LEU A 26 4.40 -11.79 -3.72
N ILE A 27 3.38 -11.73 -4.57
CA ILE A 27 3.31 -10.87 -5.74
C ILE A 27 2.17 -9.88 -5.55
N CYS A 28 2.37 -8.65 -5.99
CA CYS A 28 1.31 -7.67 -6.17
C CYS A 28 1.15 -7.38 -7.66
N SER A 29 -0.10 -7.21 -8.08
CA SER A 29 -0.42 -6.70 -9.41
C SER A 29 -0.60 -5.18 -9.36
N ILE A 30 0.31 -4.45 -9.99
CA ILE A 30 0.16 -3.02 -10.26
C ILE A 30 -0.78 -2.88 -11.45
N LEU A 31 -1.92 -2.23 -11.22
CA LEU A 31 -2.95 -2.05 -12.24
C LEU A 31 -2.87 -0.64 -12.81
N ARG A 32 -3.01 -0.53 -14.12
CA ARG A 32 -3.03 0.75 -14.83
C ARG A 32 -4.31 0.85 -15.64
N TYR A 33 -4.89 2.04 -15.64
CA TYR A 33 -6.14 2.35 -16.32
C TYR A 33 -5.98 3.65 -17.11
N ARG A 34 -6.68 3.75 -18.24
CA ARG A 34 -6.74 4.97 -19.03
C ARG A 34 -8.16 5.25 -19.49
N HIS A 35 -8.63 6.47 -19.30
CA HIS A 35 -9.91 6.91 -19.83
C HIS A 35 -9.76 7.26 -21.32
N PRO A 36 -10.61 6.75 -22.23
CA PRO A 36 -10.47 6.99 -23.67
C PRO A 36 -10.65 8.46 -24.05
N ASP A 37 -11.63 9.14 -23.44
CA ASP A 37 -11.95 10.52 -23.84
C ASP A 37 -11.05 11.57 -23.17
N THR A 38 -10.85 11.49 -21.85
CA THR A 38 -10.05 12.46 -21.10
C THR A 38 -8.55 12.16 -21.10
N MET A 39 -8.15 10.96 -21.56
CA MET A 39 -6.77 10.48 -21.57
C MET A 39 -6.08 10.45 -20.20
N LYS A 40 -6.83 10.61 -19.11
CA LYS A 40 -6.33 10.47 -17.74
C LYS A 40 -5.85 9.05 -17.52
N GLU A 41 -4.69 8.91 -16.88
CA GLU A 41 -4.15 7.63 -16.47
C GLU A 41 -4.25 7.48 -14.96
N VAL A 42 -4.71 6.31 -14.51
CA VAL A 42 -4.79 5.98 -13.08
C VAL A 42 -3.97 4.72 -12.84
N THR A 43 -2.97 4.82 -11.96
CA THR A 43 -2.13 3.72 -11.54
C THR A 43 -2.45 3.33 -10.10
N LEU A 44 -2.87 2.09 -9.89
CA LEU A 44 -3.17 1.55 -8.58
C LEU A 44 -1.93 0.84 -8.02
N TYR A 45 -1.40 1.38 -6.92
CA TYR A 45 -0.24 0.83 -6.21
C TYR A 45 -0.70 0.17 -4.90
N PRO A 46 -0.92 -1.15 -4.89
CA PRO A 46 -1.36 -1.88 -3.70
C PRO A 46 -0.27 -1.91 -2.63
N ILE A 47 -0.56 -1.37 -1.45
CA ILE A 47 0.36 -1.34 -0.32
C ILE A 47 -0.03 -2.40 0.70
N PRO A 48 0.70 -3.52 0.78
CA PRO A 48 0.58 -4.43 1.90
C PRO A 48 1.25 -3.83 3.14
N ASN A 49 0.87 -4.33 4.32
CA ASN A 49 1.47 -3.87 5.57
C ASN A 49 2.95 -4.28 5.70
N ILE A 50 3.34 -5.37 5.03
CA ILE A 50 4.71 -5.91 5.02
C ILE A 50 5.13 -6.14 3.57
N ALA A 51 6.30 -5.63 3.19
CA ALA A 51 6.92 -5.83 1.87
C ALA A 51 8.44 -5.69 1.95
N ALA A 52 9.12 -6.04 0.86
CA ALA A 52 10.53 -5.76 0.68
C ALA A 52 10.75 -4.25 0.63
N PRO A 53 11.88 -3.73 1.16
CA PRO A 53 12.17 -2.30 1.16
C PRO A 53 12.19 -1.70 -0.25
N SER A 54 12.67 -2.45 -1.25
CA SER A 54 12.68 -2.06 -2.66
C SER A 54 11.27 -1.84 -3.22
N TYR A 55 10.29 -2.63 -2.78
CA TYR A 55 8.90 -2.44 -3.15
C TYR A 55 8.36 -1.11 -2.58
N PHE A 56 8.59 -0.85 -1.29
CA PHE A 56 8.16 0.40 -0.68
C PHE A 56 8.89 1.63 -1.23
N GLN A 57 10.15 1.51 -1.62
CA GLN A 57 10.85 2.59 -2.35
C GLN A 57 10.15 2.94 -3.65
N ARG A 58 9.53 1.96 -4.32
CA ARG A 58 8.79 2.23 -5.56
C ARG A 58 7.41 2.84 -5.32
N VAL A 59 6.66 2.30 -4.36
CA VAL A 59 5.23 2.63 -4.22
C VAL A 59 4.92 3.66 -3.14
N LEU A 60 5.87 3.95 -2.25
CA LEU A 60 5.71 4.88 -1.12
C LEU A 60 6.76 5.97 -1.07
N ASP A 61 7.80 5.95 -1.92
CA ASP A 61 8.79 7.02 -1.88
C ASP A 61 8.26 8.31 -2.50
N GLY A 62 8.17 9.36 -1.69
CA GLY A 62 7.50 10.58 -2.11
C GLY A 62 8.23 11.35 -3.21
N GLU A 63 9.54 11.22 -3.34
CA GLU A 63 10.30 11.89 -4.41
C GLU A 63 10.08 11.16 -5.74
N GLU A 64 10.16 9.83 -5.73
CA GLU A 64 9.93 9.02 -6.94
C GLU A 64 8.49 9.16 -7.45
N LEU A 65 7.51 9.17 -6.55
CA LEU A 65 6.11 9.37 -6.90
C LEU A 65 5.86 10.77 -7.50
N GLN A 66 6.45 11.82 -6.92
CA GLN A 66 6.33 13.19 -7.45
C GLN A 66 7.00 13.36 -8.81
N ARG A 67 8.09 12.62 -9.08
CA ARG A 67 8.76 12.63 -10.38
C ARG A 67 7.91 11.95 -11.46
N SER A 68 7.27 10.85 -11.10
CA SER A 68 6.60 9.95 -12.06
C SER A 68 5.16 10.35 -12.37
N PHE A 69 4.49 11.04 -11.44
CA PHE A 69 3.06 11.34 -11.52
C PHE A 69 2.76 12.83 -11.37
N ASP A 70 1.61 13.23 -11.91
CA ASP A 70 1.13 14.60 -11.85
C ASP A 70 0.34 14.82 -10.56
N LYS A 71 -0.40 13.78 -10.11
CA LYS A 71 -1.12 13.75 -8.84
C LYS A 71 -0.93 12.43 -8.09
N ILE A 72 -0.73 12.51 -6.77
CA ILE A 72 -0.64 11.38 -5.85
C ILE A 72 -1.86 11.43 -4.93
N LEU A 73 -2.72 10.42 -5.00
CA LEU A 73 -3.98 10.40 -4.28
C LEU A 73 -3.87 9.58 -2.99
N CYS A 74 -4.24 10.14 -1.84
CA CYS A 74 -4.10 9.59 -0.50
C CYS A 74 -5.39 9.72 0.33
N GLU A 75 -6.57 9.49 -0.27
CA GLU A 75 -7.86 9.46 0.46
C GLU A 75 -7.98 8.29 1.44
N ASP A 76 -7.01 7.37 1.47
CA ASP A 76 -6.90 6.33 2.50
C ASP A 76 -6.41 6.86 3.86
N GLY A 77 -6.10 8.15 3.97
CA GLY A 77 -5.63 8.79 5.19
C GLY A 77 -4.12 8.74 5.38
N ARG A 78 -3.36 8.51 4.31
CA ARG A 78 -1.90 8.39 4.33
C ARG A 78 -1.16 9.56 3.65
N LEU A 79 -1.74 10.77 3.59
CA LEU A 79 -1.05 11.96 3.07
C LEU A 79 0.36 12.12 3.67
N PRO A 80 1.46 12.30 2.95
CA PRO A 80 2.79 12.30 3.58
C PRO A 80 2.94 13.35 4.71
N PHE A 81 3.82 13.06 5.68
CA PHE A 81 4.21 14.08 6.66
C PHE A 81 5.11 15.12 6.01
N GLN A 82 4.95 16.38 6.39
CA GLN A 82 5.83 17.45 5.93
C GLN A 82 7.18 17.38 6.64
N ALA A 83 8.26 17.40 5.84
CA ALA A 83 9.63 17.46 6.34
C ALA A 83 9.85 18.68 7.25
N GLY A 84 10.75 18.54 8.22
CA GLY A 84 11.04 19.58 9.22
C GLY A 84 10.19 19.51 10.50
N SER A 85 9.14 18.69 10.53
CA SER A 85 8.37 18.45 11.76
C SER A 85 8.97 17.34 12.63
N ALA A 86 8.73 17.41 13.95
CA ALA A 86 9.16 16.35 14.89
C ALA A 86 8.53 14.98 14.56
N ILE A 87 7.28 14.97 14.09
CA ILE A 87 6.59 13.75 13.68
C ILE A 87 7.27 13.16 12.44
N ALA A 88 7.65 13.99 11.46
CA ALA A 88 8.39 13.54 10.29
C ALA A 88 9.75 12.91 10.64
N ALA A 89 10.50 13.52 11.57
CA ALA A 89 11.77 12.96 12.03
C ALA A 89 11.59 11.57 12.68
N ARG A 90 10.56 11.42 13.53
CA ARG A 90 10.22 10.11 14.13
C ARG A 90 9.86 9.07 13.07
N GLN A 91 9.11 9.45 12.04
CA GLN A 91 8.70 8.55 10.96
C GLN A 91 9.88 8.13 10.08
N GLN A 92 10.81 9.05 9.78
CA GLN A 92 12.06 8.72 9.09
C GLN A 92 12.91 7.73 9.91
N MET A 93 13.02 7.94 11.22
CA MET A 93 13.71 7.01 12.11
C MET A 93 13.04 5.62 12.11
N LEU A 94 11.71 5.57 12.22
CA LEU A 94 10.96 4.31 12.14
C LEU A 94 11.17 3.60 10.80
N ARG A 95 11.16 4.32 9.67
CA ARG A 95 11.40 3.75 8.34
C ARG A 95 12.80 3.12 8.22
N ARG A 96 13.80 3.67 8.90
CA ARG A 96 15.17 3.11 8.95
C ARG A 96 15.24 1.85 9.82
N LEU A 97 14.55 1.85 10.97
CA LEU A 97 14.56 0.73 11.92
C LEU A 97 13.69 -0.44 11.46
N LEU A 98 12.60 -0.15 10.75
CA LEU A 98 11.57 -1.11 10.35
C LEU A 98 11.31 -1.04 8.83
N PRO A 99 12.31 -1.32 7.98
CA PRO A 99 12.24 -1.07 6.54
C PRO A 99 11.28 -2.02 5.79
N PHE A 100 10.81 -3.08 6.46
CA PHE A 100 9.87 -4.06 5.92
C PHE A 100 8.40 -3.74 6.19
N PHE A 101 8.12 -2.63 6.90
CA PHE A 101 6.75 -2.23 7.22
C PHE A 101 6.31 -1.01 6.39
N SER A 102 5.03 -0.99 6.04
CA SER A 102 4.42 0.16 5.36
C SER A 102 4.36 1.36 6.30
N ILE A 103 5.37 2.22 6.21
CA ILE A 103 5.48 3.46 6.99
C ILE A 103 5.19 4.64 6.07
N ARG A 104 4.36 5.56 6.57
CA ARG A 104 3.89 6.73 5.84
C ARG A 104 5.09 7.61 5.42
N PRO A 105 5.15 8.08 4.17
CA PRO A 105 6.27 8.85 3.68
C PRO A 105 6.38 10.23 4.32
N VAL A 106 7.58 10.80 4.20
CA VAL A 106 7.89 12.17 4.55
C VAL A 106 8.32 12.88 3.27
N VAL A 107 7.76 14.05 2.99
CA VAL A 107 8.06 14.84 1.80
C VAL A 107 8.37 16.29 2.14
N SER A 108 9.26 16.90 1.35
CA SER A 108 9.59 18.32 1.44
C SER A 108 8.51 19.21 0.82
N ASN A 109 8.02 18.83 -0.36
CA ASN A 109 6.87 19.44 -1.03
C ASN A 109 5.71 18.44 -1.11
N GLY A 110 4.53 18.86 -0.66
CA GLY A 110 3.30 18.06 -0.66
C GLY A 110 2.29 18.45 -1.75
N GLU A 111 2.59 19.39 -2.63
CA GLU A 111 1.64 20.01 -3.57
C GLU A 111 0.92 19.01 -4.50
N LYS A 112 1.62 17.94 -4.90
CA LYS A 112 1.03 16.89 -5.74
C LYS A 112 0.21 15.87 -4.96
N PHE A 113 0.25 15.88 -3.62
CA PHE A 113 -0.46 14.93 -2.78
C PHE A 113 -1.84 15.46 -2.39
N ASP A 114 -2.88 14.78 -2.88
CA ASP A 114 -4.27 15.11 -2.60
C ASP A 114 -4.90 14.03 -1.72
N GLY A 115 -5.77 14.40 -0.77
CA GLY A 115 -6.50 13.44 0.05
C GLY A 115 -6.77 13.95 1.47
N ILE A 116 -6.80 13.03 2.43
CA ILE A 116 -7.07 13.35 3.84
C ILE A 116 -5.89 13.00 4.74
N VAL A 117 -5.70 13.79 5.81
CA VAL A 117 -4.58 13.62 6.74
C VAL A 117 -4.83 12.46 7.70
N VAL A 118 -6.08 12.31 8.13
CA VAL A 118 -6.50 11.35 9.16
C VAL A 118 -7.45 10.33 8.57
N ARG A 119 -7.16 9.06 8.86
CA ARG A 119 -7.98 7.93 8.50
C ARG A 119 -9.25 7.89 9.37
N ASP A 120 -10.42 7.89 8.75
CA ASP A 120 -11.66 7.38 9.34
C ASP A 120 -11.55 5.86 9.62
N ALA A 121 -11.56 5.46 10.88
CA ALA A 121 -11.41 4.06 11.27
C ALA A 121 -12.61 3.19 10.84
N LEU A 122 -13.82 3.74 10.79
CA LEU A 122 -15.04 3.03 10.41
C LEU A 122 -15.02 2.70 8.92
N GLU A 123 -14.69 3.67 8.08
CA GLU A 123 -14.60 3.45 6.63
C GLU A 123 -13.52 2.43 6.26
N SER A 124 -12.35 2.51 6.90
CA SER A 124 -11.29 1.51 6.66
C SER A 124 -11.70 0.11 7.10
N ARG A 125 -12.39 0.00 8.25
CA ARG A 125 -12.91 -1.28 8.72
C ARG A 125 -13.98 -1.82 7.79
N MET A 126 -14.86 -0.96 7.29
CA MET A 126 -15.90 -1.34 6.34
C MET A 126 -15.29 -1.85 5.04
N ALA A 127 -14.37 -1.12 4.41
CA ALA A 127 -13.70 -1.57 3.18
C ALA A 127 -13.00 -2.93 3.38
N TYR A 128 -12.28 -3.09 4.49
CA TYR A 128 -11.65 -4.35 4.86
C TYR A 128 -12.66 -5.49 5.03
N GLN A 129 -13.72 -5.25 5.81
CA GLN A 129 -14.73 -6.26 6.12
C GLN A 129 -15.54 -6.67 4.88
N MET A 130 -15.90 -5.73 4.00
CA MET A 130 -16.59 -6.02 2.74
C MET A 130 -15.75 -6.92 1.83
N VAL A 131 -14.43 -6.71 1.79
CA VAL A 131 -13.53 -7.63 1.05
C VAL A 131 -13.49 -8.99 1.72
N LEU A 132 -13.38 -9.05 3.05
CA LEU A 132 -13.35 -10.30 3.82
C LEU A 132 -14.65 -11.11 3.75
N ASP A 133 -15.79 -10.45 3.64
CA ASP A 133 -17.10 -11.10 3.54
C ASP A 133 -17.42 -11.49 2.09
N GLY A 134 -16.56 -11.15 1.13
CA GLY A 134 -16.65 -11.63 -0.24
C GLY A 134 -17.62 -10.85 -1.11
N TYR A 135 -18.05 -9.65 -0.70
CA TYR A 135 -18.91 -8.80 -1.51
C TYR A 135 -18.28 -8.48 -2.87
N ASP A 136 -19.10 -8.46 -3.92
CA ASP A 136 -18.65 -8.16 -5.28
C ASP A 136 -19.64 -7.21 -6.01
N PRO A 137 -19.28 -5.93 -6.22
CA PRO A 137 -18.05 -5.30 -5.73
C PRO A 137 -18.12 -5.04 -4.22
N PRO A 138 -16.98 -5.07 -3.49
CA PRO A 138 -16.94 -4.64 -2.10
C PRO A 138 -17.22 -3.14 -2.00
N VAL A 139 -17.75 -2.62 -0.89
CA VAL A 139 -18.03 -1.18 -0.75
C VAL A 139 -16.88 -0.46 -0.07
N ASP A 140 -16.40 0.62 -0.71
CA ASP A 140 -15.39 1.51 -0.14
C ASP A 140 -15.71 2.99 -0.44
N PRO A 141 -16.20 3.77 0.55
CA PRO A 141 -16.56 5.17 0.38
C PRO A 141 -15.38 6.05 -0.05
N ARG A 142 -14.15 5.67 0.30
CA ARG A 142 -12.96 6.47 -0.01
C ARG A 142 -12.56 6.32 -1.44
N ALA A 143 -12.52 5.09 -1.92
CA ALA A 143 -12.29 4.82 -3.33
C ALA A 143 -13.39 5.47 -4.19
N ARG A 144 -14.64 5.56 -3.70
CA ARG A 144 -15.68 6.37 -4.38
C ARG A 144 -15.28 7.85 -4.47
N ARG A 145 -14.98 8.50 -3.33
CA ARG A 145 -14.58 9.93 -3.30
C ARG A 145 -13.31 10.20 -4.11
N ALA A 146 -12.40 9.25 -4.13
CA ALA A 146 -11.16 9.35 -4.88
C ALA A 146 -11.40 9.34 -6.39
N VAL A 147 -12.31 8.50 -6.89
CA VAL A 147 -12.71 8.54 -8.32
C VAL A 147 -13.39 9.86 -8.65
N GLU A 148 -14.32 10.32 -7.82
CA GLU A 148 -14.96 11.65 -7.97
C GLU A 148 -13.92 12.78 -8.01
N ARG A 149 -12.85 12.70 -7.20
CA ARG A 149 -11.75 13.66 -7.22
C ARG A 149 -10.93 13.57 -8.51
N ILE A 150 -10.63 12.37 -9.02
CA ILE A 150 -9.90 12.18 -10.28
C ILE A 150 -10.65 12.85 -11.45
N ASP A 151 -11.98 12.84 -11.41
CA ASP A 151 -12.80 13.48 -12.44
C ASP A 151 -12.60 15.00 -12.48
N THR A 152 -12.31 15.63 -11.33
CA THR A 152 -11.99 17.08 -11.25
C THR A 152 -10.63 17.46 -11.83
N TYR A 153 -9.72 16.50 -12.02
CA TYR A 153 -8.39 16.80 -12.54
C TYR A 153 -8.43 17.14 -14.04
N PRO A 154 -7.44 17.89 -14.55
CA PRO A 154 -7.32 18.14 -15.99
C PRO A 154 -7.19 16.86 -16.82
N ALA A 155 -7.58 16.92 -18.10
CA ALA A 155 -7.30 15.85 -19.05
C ALA A 155 -5.79 15.56 -19.15
N ASN A 156 -5.42 14.34 -19.53
CA ASN A 156 -4.05 13.83 -19.61
C ASN A 156 -3.29 13.74 -18.26
N THR A 157 -3.95 13.98 -17.13
CA THR A 157 -3.33 13.84 -15.81
C THR A 157 -2.97 12.38 -15.53
N ARG A 158 -1.73 12.13 -15.08
CA ARG A 158 -1.29 10.83 -14.55
C ARG A 158 -1.43 10.82 -13.04
N VAL A 159 -2.34 9.99 -12.55
CA VAL A 159 -2.66 9.83 -11.14
C VAL A 159 -2.11 8.50 -10.63
N VAL A 160 -1.53 8.51 -9.44
CA VAL A 160 -1.19 7.29 -8.69
C VAL A 160 -1.97 7.20 -7.39
N VAL A 161 -2.39 5.99 -7.05
CA VAL A 161 -3.17 5.66 -5.85
C VAL A 161 -2.38 4.65 -5.00
N PRO A 162 -1.43 5.13 -4.17
CA PRO A 162 -0.61 4.28 -3.30
C PRO A 162 -1.36 3.95 -1.99
N TRP A 163 -2.32 3.03 -2.04
CA TRP A 163 -3.21 2.71 -0.90
C TRP A 163 -3.11 1.27 -0.44
N GLY A 164 -3.63 1.01 0.76
CA GLY A 164 -3.81 -0.34 1.29
C GLY A 164 -4.49 -1.30 0.30
N VAL A 165 -4.01 -2.55 0.22
CA VAL A 165 -4.47 -3.59 -0.73
C VAL A 165 -5.99 -3.81 -0.76
N TYR A 166 -6.67 -3.62 0.36
CA TYR A 166 -8.11 -3.85 0.49
C TYR A 166 -8.98 -2.79 -0.18
N HIS A 167 -8.42 -1.63 -0.55
CA HIS A 167 -9.13 -0.60 -1.28
C HIS A 167 -9.18 -0.87 -2.79
N MET A 168 -8.23 -1.64 -3.31
CA MET A 168 -8.04 -1.83 -4.75
C MET A 168 -9.20 -2.52 -5.47
N PRO A 169 -9.87 -3.54 -4.90
CA PRO A 169 -10.96 -4.21 -5.61
C PRO A 169 -12.13 -3.27 -5.98
N TYR A 170 -12.56 -2.42 -5.05
CA TYR A 170 -13.63 -1.45 -5.35
C TYR A 170 -13.14 -0.34 -6.27
N PHE A 171 -11.89 0.13 -6.09
CA PHE A 171 -11.31 1.14 -6.97
C PHE A 171 -11.28 0.68 -8.43
N ARG A 172 -10.83 -0.56 -8.66
CA ARG A 172 -10.90 -1.23 -9.96
C ARG A 172 -12.31 -1.23 -10.52
N TYR A 173 -13.29 -1.75 -9.76
CA TYR A 173 -14.69 -1.78 -10.18
C TYR A 173 -15.19 -0.39 -10.58
N ARG A 174 -14.88 0.64 -9.79
CA ARG A 174 -15.32 2.01 -10.07
C ARG A 174 -14.67 2.59 -11.31
N LEU A 175 -13.37 2.41 -11.51
CA LEU A 175 -12.69 2.88 -12.72
C LEU A 175 -13.30 2.25 -13.97
N GLU A 176 -13.51 0.93 -13.96
CA GLU A 176 -14.14 0.21 -15.08
C GLU A 176 -15.58 0.70 -15.33
N LYS A 177 -16.34 0.97 -14.25
CA LYS A 177 -17.70 1.54 -14.34
C LYS A 177 -17.73 2.95 -14.93
N GLU A 178 -16.74 3.79 -14.61
CA GLU A 178 -16.58 5.13 -15.18
C GLU A 178 -15.93 5.11 -16.58
N GLY A 179 -15.83 3.96 -17.23
CA GLY A 179 -15.37 3.86 -18.62
C GLY A 179 -13.85 3.84 -18.81
N TYR A 180 -13.07 3.76 -17.73
CA TYR A 180 -11.63 3.56 -17.86
C TYR A 180 -11.34 2.16 -18.39
N ARG A 181 -10.37 2.08 -19.31
CA ARG A 181 -9.90 0.82 -19.88
C ARG A 181 -8.64 0.36 -19.17
N ALA A 182 -8.61 -0.91 -18.76
CA ALA A 182 -7.42 -1.52 -18.20
C ALA A 182 -6.31 -1.56 -19.24
N LEU A 183 -5.12 -1.12 -18.83
CA LEU A 183 -3.86 -1.30 -19.54
C LEU A 183 -3.17 -2.58 -19.01
N PRO A 184 -2.12 -3.08 -19.69
CA PRO A 184 -1.37 -4.24 -19.20
C PRO A 184 -0.94 -4.05 -17.74
N SER A 185 -1.31 -5.02 -16.90
CA SER A 185 -0.90 -5.06 -15.49
C SER A 185 0.55 -5.51 -15.36
N GLU A 186 1.23 -5.00 -14.35
CA GLU A 186 2.58 -5.41 -14.02
C GLU A 186 2.56 -6.24 -12.73
N GLU A 187 3.13 -7.43 -12.77
CA GLU A 187 3.33 -8.27 -11.58
C GLU A 187 4.68 -7.97 -10.94
N VAL A 188 4.69 -7.63 -9.66
CA VAL A 188 5.91 -7.29 -8.92
C VAL A 188 6.04 -8.20 -7.71
N ILE A 189 7.24 -8.74 -7.51
CA ILE A 189 7.57 -9.50 -6.30
C ILE A 189 7.67 -8.51 -5.14
N VAL A 190 6.76 -8.65 -4.19
CA VAL A 190 6.63 -7.82 -2.99
C VAL A 190 7.48 -8.38 -1.87
N PHE A 191 7.52 -9.70 -1.73
CA PHE A 191 8.24 -10.39 -0.67
C PHE A 191 8.65 -11.78 -1.16
N GLY A 192 9.95 -12.09 -1.14
CA GLY A 192 10.48 -13.37 -1.66
C GLY A 192 11.21 -14.19 -0.59
N LEU A 193 11.57 -15.42 -0.93
CA LEU A 193 12.28 -16.34 -0.02
C LEU A 193 13.55 -15.72 0.60
N HIS A 194 14.38 -15.03 -0.18
CA HIS A 194 15.55 -14.33 0.36
C HIS A 194 15.21 -13.27 1.41
N HIS A 195 14.10 -12.54 1.22
CA HIS A 195 13.62 -11.54 2.17
C HIS A 195 13.08 -12.20 3.45
N LEU A 196 12.38 -13.33 3.33
CA LEU A 196 11.96 -14.15 4.47
C LEU A 196 13.16 -14.61 5.30
N MET A 197 14.16 -15.22 4.65
CA MET A 197 15.36 -15.69 5.34
C MET A 197 16.10 -14.57 6.06
N PHE A 198 16.29 -13.42 5.39
CA PHE A 198 16.91 -12.26 6.00
C PHE A 198 16.11 -11.72 7.19
N PHE A 199 14.79 -11.59 7.04
CA PHE A 199 13.91 -11.13 8.12
C PHE A 199 13.98 -12.06 9.34
N PHE A 200 13.93 -13.37 9.14
CA PHE A 200 14.07 -14.35 10.24
C PHE A 200 15.45 -14.33 10.87
N PHE A 201 16.51 -14.20 10.06
CA PHE A 201 17.88 -14.10 10.57
C PHE A 201 18.05 -12.89 11.48
N VAL A 202 17.67 -11.69 11.02
CA VAL A 202 17.76 -10.45 11.81
C VAL A 202 16.90 -10.53 13.06
N SER A 203 15.67 -11.02 12.95
CA SER A 203 14.78 -11.19 14.11
C SER A 203 15.38 -12.17 15.13
N GLY A 204 15.95 -13.28 14.67
CA GLY A 204 16.63 -14.27 15.51
C GLY A 204 17.83 -13.68 16.25
N VAL A 205 18.69 -12.91 15.57
CA VAL A 205 19.83 -12.22 16.17
C VAL A 205 19.38 -11.22 17.24
N LEU A 206 18.34 -10.43 16.97
CA LEU A 206 17.81 -9.45 17.92
C LEU A 206 17.21 -10.13 19.16
N VAL A 207 16.42 -11.19 18.98
CA VAL A 207 15.85 -11.97 20.09
C VAL A 207 16.96 -12.61 20.93
N PHE A 208 17.97 -13.20 20.28
CA PHE A 208 19.12 -13.77 20.97
C PHE A 208 19.87 -12.71 21.78
N ALA A 209 20.19 -11.56 21.18
CA ALA A 209 20.87 -10.47 21.86
C ALA A 209 20.07 -9.92 23.06
N ALA A 210 18.76 -9.72 22.90
CA ALA A 210 17.89 -9.29 23.98
C ALA A 210 17.83 -10.32 25.11
N THR A 211 17.69 -11.59 24.78
CA THR A 211 17.66 -12.69 25.77
C THR A 211 18.98 -12.80 26.51
N PHE A 212 20.11 -12.67 25.81
CA PHE A 212 21.45 -12.66 26.40
C PHE A 212 21.65 -11.47 27.34
N ALA A 213 21.23 -10.27 26.94
CA ALA A 213 21.30 -9.08 27.78
C ALA A 213 20.45 -9.22 29.05
N VAL A 214 19.21 -9.70 28.92
CA VAL A 214 18.34 -9.97 30.08
C VAL A 214 18.94 -11.02 31.00
N SER A 215 19.46 -12.12 30.44
CA SER A 215 20.14 -13.17 31.22
C SER A 215 21.34 -12.62 31.99
N ARG A 216 22.15 -11.76 31.35
CA ARG A 216 23.28 -11.08 32.01
C ARG A 216 22.86 -10.13 33.12
N ILE A 217 21.70 -9.49 33.03
CA ILE A 217 21.18 -8.59 34.07
C ILE A 217 20.59 -9.38 35.25
N VAL A 218 19.98 -10.54 34.98
CA VAL A 218 19.28 -11.35 35.99
C VAL A 218 20.22 -12.31 36.72
N PHE A 219 21.22 -12.86 36.03
CA PHE A 219 22.09 -13.94 36.53
C PHE A 219 23.59 -13.60 36.52
N GLY A 220 23.98 -12.43 36.01
CA GLY A 220 25.38 -11.97 35.94
C GLY A 220 25.61 -10.78 36.86
#